data_AF-A0A2H5F5C2-F1
#
_entry.id   AF-A0A2H5F5C2-F1
#
_cell.length_a   1.000
_cell.length_b   1.000
_cell.length_c   1.000
_cell.angle_alpha   90.00
_cell.angle_beta   90.00
_cell.angle_gamma   90.00
#
_symmetry.space_group_name_H-M   'P 1'
#
loop_
_entity.id
_entity.type
_entity.pdbx_description
1 polymer ?
#
loop_
_entity_poly.entity_id
_entity_poly.type
_entity_poly.pdbx_seq_one_letter_code
_entity_poly.pdbx_strand_id
1 'polypeptide(L)'
;MTTRGPYRRHSTPFKLQLCQDIRAGVLGRRDAQRSHNLSANLIQLWLAQFDRGELNDEEAEASVIAEYEARIAALERKVGQLTMELDIAKKTPRSLGANGSERSFVISGPGAAPSDEGAKP
;
A
#
# COMPACT_ATOMS: atom_id res chain seq x y z
N MET A 1 18.85 3.68 -25.06
CA MET A 1 17.39 3.46 -25.07
C MET A 1 16.74 4.83 -24.99
N THR A 2 16.11 5.32 -26.05
CA THR A 2 15.47 6.64 -26.05
C THR A 2 14.24 6.57 -25.16
N THR A 3 14.23 7.34 -24.08
CA THR A 3 13.03 7.58 -23.27
C THR A 3 11.96 8.14 -24.21
N ARG A 4 10.91 7.36 -24.48
CA ARG A 4 9.75 7.83 -25.25
C ARG A 4 9.24 9.09 -24.58
N GLY A 5 9.17 10.18 -25.34
CA GLY A 5 8.68 11.47 -24.83
C GLY A 5 7.25 11.33 -24.28
N PRO A 6 6.79 12.30 -23.46
CA PRO A 6 5.48 12.26 -22.84
C PRO A 6 4.38 11.98 -23.86
N TYR A 7 3.61 10.91 -23.67
CA TYR A 7 2.47 10.59 -24.52
C TYR A 7 1.45 11.73 -24.46
N ARG A 8 0.95 12.19 -25.60
CA ARG A 8 -0.15 13.16 -25.65
C ARG A 8 -1.38 12.50 -25.04
N ARG A 9 -1.87 13.05 -23.92
CA ARG A 9 -3.11 12.63 -23.26
C ARG A 9 -4.19 13.67 -23.55
N HIS A 10 -5.39 13.17 -23.79
CA HIS A 10 -6.59 13.98 -23.98
C HIS A 10 -7.54 13.72 -22.82
N SER A 11 -8.19 14.78 -22.34
CA SER A 11 -9.11 14.66 -21.20
C SER A 11 -10.36 13.86 -21.57
N THR A 12 -10.92 13.13 -20.61
CA THR A 12 -12.17 12.34 -20.78
C THR A 12 -13.33 13.20 -21.27
N PRO A 13 -13.64 14.37 -20.67
CA PRO A 13 -14.71 15.23 -21.17
C PRO A 13 -14.48 15.69 -22.62
N PHE A 14 -13.23 15.92 -23.02
CA PHE A 14 -12.90 16.26 -24.40
C PHE A 14 -13.17 15.08 -25.35
N LYS A 15 -12.76 13.86 -24.99
CA LYS A 15 -13.02 12.66 -25.81
C LYS A 15 -14.53 12.42 -25.98
N LEU A 16 -15.31 12.58 -24.91
CA LEU A 16 -16.77 12.42 -24.91
C LEU A 16 -17.43 13.44 -25.83
N GLN A 17 -17.11 14.72 -25.66
CA GLN A 17 -17.66 15.80 -26.48
C GLN A 17 -17.33 15.57 -27.95
N LEU A 18 -16.08 15.22 -28.26
CA LEU A 18 -15.65 14.95 -29.63
C LEU A 18 -16.43 13.79 -30.26
N CYS A 19 -16.63 12.69 -29.54
CA CYS A 19 -17.38 11.55 -30.05
C CYS A 19 -18.86 11.90 -30.26
N GLN A 20 -19.46 12.65 -29.33
CA GLN A 20 -20.84 13.14 -29.44
C GLN A 20 -21.01 14.04 -30.67
N ASP A 21 -20.12 15.02 -30.87
CA ASP A 21 -20.19 15.96 -32.00
C ASP A 21 -20.02 15.26 -33.35
N ILE A 22 -19.15 14.23 -33.41
CA ILE A 22 -18.97 13.41 -34.60
C ILE A 22 -20.21 12.55 -34.89
N ARG A 23 -20.83 11.97 -33.85
CA ARG A 23 -22.04 11.15 -34.00
C ARG A 23 -23.28 11.98 -34.32
N ALA A 24 -23.37 13.19 -33.78
CA ALA A 24 -24.41 14.16 -34.08
C ALA A 24 -24.24 14.79 -35.48
N GLY A 25 -23.10 14.58 -36.13
CA GLY A 25 -22.80 15.14 -37.45
C GLY A 25 -22.43 16.63 -37.44
N VAL A 26 -22.28 17.23 -36.25
CA VAL A 26 -21.85 18.62 -36.06
C VAL A 26 -20.37 18.80 -36.44
N LEU A 27 -19.55 17.77 -36.17
CA LEU A 27 -18.13 17.76 -36.48
C LEU A 27 -17.76 16.62 -37.42
N GLY A 28 -17.22 16.94 -38.58
CA GLY A 28 -16.69 15.92 -39.50
C GLY A 28 -15.43 15.27 -38.95
N ARG A 29 -15.26 13.95 -39.15
CA ARG A 29 -14.04 13.23 -38.74
C ARG A 29 -12.77 13.87 -39.27
N ARG A 30 -12.77 14.32 -40.54
CA ARG A 30 -11.61 14.99 -41.16
C ARG A 30 -11.32 16.36 -40.54
N ASP A 31 -12.35 17.06 -40.10
CA ASP A 31 -12.20 18.37 -39.45
C ASP A 31 -11.69 18.20 -38.02
N ALA A 32 -12.17 17.19 -37.28
CA ALA A 32 -11.61 16.80 -35.99
C ALA A 32 -10.12 16.46 -36.06
N GLN A 33 -9.69 15.76 -37.12
CA GLN A 33 -8.26 15.46 -37.34
C GLN A 33 -7.43 16.74 -37.50
N ARG A 34 -7.90 17.71 -38.29
CA ARG A 34 -7.17 18.95 -38.54
C ARG A 34 -7.19 19.89 -37.33
N SER A 35 -8.36 20.10 -36.74
CA SER A 35 -8.54 21.05 -35.62
C SER A 35 -7.85 20.61 -34.35
N HIS A 36 -7.83 19.30 -34.06
CA HIS A 36 -7.27 18.75 -32.83
C HIS A 36 -5.97 17.98 -33.03
N ASN A 37 -5.42 17.97 -34.27
CA ASN A 37 -4.24 17.21 -34.66
C ASN A 37 -4.31 15.72 -34.25
N LEU A 38 -5.49 15.12 -34.44
CA LEU A 38 -5.77 13.73 -34.07
C LEU A 38 -5.55 12.82 -35.27
N SER A 39 -5.02 11.62 -35.00
CA SER A 39 -4.90 10.60 -36.04
C SER A 39 -6.27 9.96 -36.31
N ALA A 40 -6.49 9.50 -37.55
CA ALA A 40 -7.73 8.80 -37.92
C ALA A 40 -7.95 7.58 -37.02
N ASN A 41 -6.87 6.85 -36.72
CA ASN A 41 -6.92 5.66 -35.89
C ASN A 41 -7.36 5.96 -34.46
N LEU A 42 -6.89 7.07 -33.89
CA LEU A 42 -7.27 7.50 -32.53
C LEU A 42 -8.76 7.86 -32.47
N ILE A 43 -9.27 8.58 -33.48
CA ILE A 43 -10.69 8.91 -33.56
C ILE A 43 -11.54 7.64 -33.71
N GLN A 44 -11.12 6.68 -34.55
CA GLN A 44 -11.86 5.42 -34.70
C GLN A 44 -11.88 4.62 -33.39
N LEU A 45 -10.76 4.55 -32.68
CA LEU A 45 -10.66 3.88 -31.39
C LEU A 45 -11.63 4.50 -30.38
N TRP A 46 -11.62 5.82 -30.23
CA TRP A 46 -12.53 6.51 -29.31
C TRP A 46 -13.99 6.36 -29.71
N LEU A 47 -14.33 6.43 -31.00
CA LEU A 47 -15.70 6.19 -31.44
C LEU A 47 -16.15 4.75 -31.15
N ALA A 48 -15.26 3.76 -31.31
CA ALA A 48 -15.58 2.37 -30.98
C ALA A 48 -15.76 2.15 -29.47
N GLN A 49 -14.95 2.80 -28.64
CA GLN A 49 -15.11 2.76 -27.18
C GLN A 49 -16.38 3.50 -26.73
N PHE A 50 -16.67 4.65 -27.33
CA PHE A 50 -17.87 5.43 -27.06
C PHE A 50 -19.14 4.63 -27.39
N ASP A 51 -19.17 3.92 -28.52
CA ASP A 51 -20.29 3.04 -28.90
C ASP A 51 -20.50 1.88 -27.90
N ARG A 52 -19.43 1.42 -27.24
CA ARG A 52 -19.49 0.39 -26.19
C ARG A 52 -19.75 0.94 -24.79
N GLY A 53 -19.64 2.26 -24.59
CA GLY A 53 -19.73 2.91 -23.28
C GLY A 53 -18.45 2.85 -22.43
N GLU A 54 -17.33 2.41 -23.00
CA GLU A 54 -16.04 2.17 -22.30
C GLU A 54 -15.10 3.38 -22.31
N LEU A 55 -15.50 4.52 -22.91
CA LEU A 55 -14.62 5.68 -23.10
C LEU A 55 -14.10 6.30 -21.79
N ASN A 56 -14.77 6.02 -20.67
CA ASN A 56 -14.43 6.57 -19.35
C ASN A 56 -13.41 5.72 -18.58
N ASP A 57 -13.20 4.46 -18.98
CA ASP A 57 -12.44 3.49 -18.17
C ASP A 57 -10.94 3.74 -18.29
N GLU A 58 -10.44 4.11 -19.48
CA GLU A 58 -9.00 4.29 -19.75
C GLU A 58 -8.33 5.42 -18.95
N GLU A 59 -9.09 6.46 -18.59
CA GLU A 59 -8.52 7.63 -17.90
C GLU A 59 -8.62 7.54 -16.38
N ALA A 60 -9.66 6.86 -15.90
CA ALA A 60 -9.70 6.40 -14.52
C ALA A 60 -8.47 5.53 -14.24
N GLU A 61 -8.15 4.57 -15.12
CA GLU A 61 -6.97 3.72 -14.96
C GLU A 61 -5.66 4.51 -14.91
N ALA A 62 -5.44 5.46 -15.82
CA ALA A 62 -4.16 6.17 -15.93
C ALA A 62 -3.87 7.12 -14.74
N SER A 63 -4.89 7.75 -14.16
CA SER A 63 -4.75 8.59 -12.96
C SER A 63 -4.54 7.73 -11.71
N VAL A 64 -5.29 6.63 -11.63
CA VAL A 64 -5.26 5.69 -10.52
C VAL A 64 -3.90 4.97 -10.43
N ILE A 65 -3.26 4.67 -11.56
CA ILE A 65 -1.92 4.05 -11.59
C ILE A 65 -0.87 4.94 -10.91
N ALA A 66 -0.84 6.25 -11.20
CA ALA A 66 0.15 7.16 -10.60
C ALA A 66 -0.04 7.32 -9.09
N GLU A 67 -1.30 7.36 -8.63
CA GLU A 67 -1.62 7.39 -7.21
C GLU A 67 -1.22 6.09 -6.50
N TYR A 68 -1.46 4.93 -7.14
CA TYR A 68 -1.02 3.64 -6.63
C TYR A 68 0.50 3.53 -6.55
N GLU A 69 1.25 3.99 -7.55
CA GLU A 69 2.72 4.00 -7.53
C GLU A 69 3.26 4.83 -6.35
N ALA A 70 2.67 6.00 -6.09
CA ALA A 70 3.04 6.84 -4.94
C ALA A 70 2.73 6.14 -3.61
N ARG A 71 1.59 5.44 -3.53
CA ARG A 71 1.19 4.69 -2.34
C ARG A 71 2.10 3.48 -2.09
N ILE A 72 2.46 2.74 -3.13
CA ILE A 72 3.41 1.63 -3.08
C ILE A 72 4.75 2.12 -2.54
N ALA A 73 5.31 3.18 -3.12
CA ALA A 73 6.59 3.75 -2.66
C ALA A 73 6.53 4.23 -1.20
N ALA A 74 5.40 4.80 -0.76
CA ALA A 74 5.21 5.18 0.63
C ALA A 74 5.16 3.98 1.58
N LEU A 75 4.51 2.88 1.16
CA LEU A 75 4.44 1.65 1.93
C LEU A 75 5.80 0.95 2.00
N GLU A 76 6.53 0.87 0.89
CA GLU A 76 7.88 0.28 0.84
C GLU A 76 8.84 0.98 1.80
N ARG A 77 8.83 2.32 1.85
CA ARG A 77 9.64 3.09 2.82
C ARG A 77 9.28 2.73 4.27
N LYS A 78 7.99 2.64 4.60
CA LYS A 78 7.54 2.26 5.94
C LYS A 78 7.93 0.84 6.32
N VAL A 79 7.84 -0.09 5.38
CA VAL A 79 8.28 -1.49 5.60
C VAL A 79 9.77 -1.54 5.90
N GLY A 80 10.59 -0.79 5.15
CA GLY A 80 12.03 -0.68 5.43
C GLY A 80 12.31 -0.13 6.83
N GLN A 81 11.64 0.95 7.23
CA GLN A 81 11.77 1.53 8.56
C GLN A 81 11.39 0.55 9.68
N LEU A 82 10.22 -0.09 9.57
CA LEU A 82 9.75 -1.06 10.56
C LEU A 82 10.68 -2.27 10.68
N THR A 83 11.29 -2.68 9.57
CA THR A 83 12.27 -3.79 9.57
C THR A 83 13.51 -3.42 10.38
N MET A 84 14.02 -2.20 10.21
CA MET A 84 15.16 -1.70 10.98
C MET A 84 14.82 -1.57 12.47
N GLU A 85 13.65 -1.02 12.79
CA GLU A 85 13.16 -0.90 14.18
C GLU A 85 13.01 -2.28 14.86
N LEU A 86 12.47 -3.27 14.15
CA LEU A 86 12.39 -4.65 14.65
C LEU A 86 13.76 -5.28 14.85
N ASP A 87 14.71 -5.04 13.95
CA ASP A 87 16.05 -5.60 14.06
C ASP A 87 16.78 -5.02 15.29
N ILE A 88 16.61 -3.72 15.57
CA ILE A 88 17.10 -3.06 16.79
C ILE A 88 16.40 -3.63 18.04
N ALA A 89 15.07 -3.74 18.03
CA ALA A 89 14.30 -4.26 19.15
C ALA A 89 14.69 -5.71 19.49
N LYS A 90 14.91 -6.56 18.47
CA LYS A 90 15.36 -7.95 18.64
C LYS A 90 16.82 -8.06 19.07
N LYS A 91 17.67 -7.12 18.67
CA LYS A 91 19.10 -7.08 19.03
C LYS A 91 19.38 -6.46 20.40
N THR A 92 18.36 -6.02 21.13
CA THR A 92 18.54 -5.63 22.54
C THR A 92 18.94 -6.90 23.31
N PRO A 93 20.17 -6.98 23.87
CA PRO A 93 20.53 -8.12 24.70
C PRO A 93 19.54 -8.14 25.86
N ARG A 94 18.89 -9.30 26.08
CA ARG A 94 18.17 -9.59 27.32
C ARG A 94 19.08 -9.11 28.44
N SER A 95 18.67 -8.02 29.10
CA SER A 95 19.44 -7.44 30.19
C SER A 95 19.80 -8.60 31.11
N LEU A 96 21.10 -8.89 31.23
CA LEU A 96 21.62 -9.69 32.32
C LEU A 96 21.32 -8.87 33.58
N GLY A 97 20.11 -9.06 34.09
CA GLY A 97 19.69 -8.66 35.41
C GLY A 97 20.47 -9.52 36.38
N ALA A 98 21.71 -9.12 36.64
CA ALA A 98 22.32 -9.36 37.92
C ALA A 98 21.59 -8.46 38.91
N ASN A 99 20.49 -8.96 39.47
CA ASN A 99 19.86 -8.40 40.65
C ASN A 99 19.87 -9.47 41.73
N GLY A 100 20.96 -9.45 42.48
CA GLY A 100 20.95 -9.56 43.94
C GLY A 100 20.36 -10.84 44.51
N SER A 101 21.27 -11.71 44.95
CA SER A 101 21.15 -12.43 46.22
C SER A 101 20.18 -11.72 47.18
N GLU A 102 18.97 -12.24 47.36
CA GLU A 102 18.20 -12.07 48.60
C GLU A 102 17.02 -13.04 48.70
N ARG A 103 17.14 -13.89 49.73
CA ARG A 103 16.11 -14.71 50.38
C ARG A 103 15.74 -16.03 49.70
N SER A 104 16.67 -16.98 49.82
CA SER A 104 16.33 -18.39 50.06
C SER A 104 15.35 -18.45 51.24
N PHE A 105 14.05 -18.61 50.95
CA PHE A 105 13.09 -18.96 52.00
C PHE A 105 13.29 -20.43 52.34
N VAL A 106 14.19 -20.70 53.30
CA VAL A 106 14.20 -21.97 54.03
C VAL A 106 12.90 -22.03 54.81
N ILE A 107 11.98 -22.88 54.37
CA ILE A 107 10.80 -23.25 55.16
C ILE A 107 11.34 -24.10 56.33
N SER A 108 11.70 -23.43 57.42
CA SER A 108 11.99 -24.07 58.69
C SER A 108 10.65 -24.49 59.28
N GLY A 109 10.36 -25.79 59.25
CA GLY A 109 9.20 -26.35 59.94
C GLY A 109 9.30 -26.12 61.45
N PRO A 110 8.17 -26.11 62.19
CA PRO A 110 8.18 -25.95 63.63
C PRO A 110 9.07 -27.01 64.29
N GLY A 111 9.94 -26.56 65.21
CA GLY A 111 10.83 -27.42 66.00
C GLY A 111 10.05 -28.45 66.82
N ALA A 112 10.70 -29.60 67.01
CA ALA A 112 10.17 -30.81 67.63
C ALA A 112 9.44 -30.56 68.97
N ALA A 113 8.32 -31.26 69.15
CA ALA A 113 7.68 -31.41 70.46
C ALA A 113 8.63 -32.17 71.42
N PRO A 114 8.77 -31.71 72.67
CA PRO A 114 9.51 -32.48 73.68
C PRO A 114 8.71 -33.76 73.99
N SER A 115 9.33 -34.91 73.72
CA SER A 115 8.84 -36.20 74.22
C SER A 115 9.09 -36.21 75.72
N ASP A 116 8.02 -36.27 76.50
CA ASP A 116 8.03 -36.38 77.96
C ASP A 116 8.58 -37.76 78.34
N GLU A 117 9.89 -37.82 78.60
CA GLU A 117 10.56 -38.99 79.13
C GLU A 117 10.41 -38.96 80.66
N GLY A 118 9.44 -39.70 81.20
CA GLY A 118 9.38 -39.94 82.63
C GLY A 118 8.15 -40.64 83.18
N ALA A 119 8.23 -41.97 83.34
CA ALA A 119 7.85 -42.64 84.60
C ALA A 119 8.22 -44.15 84.58
N LYS A 120 9.22 -44.50 85.40
CA LYS A 120 9.42 -45.82 86.05
C LYS A 120 8.59 -45.85 87.36
N PRO A 121 8.41 -46.98 88.08
CA PRO A 121 9.18 -48.23 88.12
C PRO A 121 8.45 -49.50 87.66
#